data_AF-A0A8X8WFI4-F1
#
_entry.id   AF-A0A8X8WFI4-F1
#
_cell.length_a   1.000
_cell.length_b   1.000
_cell.length_c   1.000
_cell.angle_alpha   90.00
_cell.angle_beta   90.00
_cell.angle_gamma   90.00
#
_symmetry.space_group_name_H-M   'P 1'
#
loop_
_entity.id
_entity.type
_entity.pdbx_description
1 polymer ?
#
loop_
_entity_poly.entity_id
_entity_poly.type
_entity_poly.pdbx_seq_one_letter_code
_entity_poly.pdbx_strand_id
1 'polypeptide(L)'
;MKRGADGGVFVELELGDAALNFNLEKASQVRRMLRLSDEEHKRVIAFHNVHAQAKGSGFGRVFRSPTLFEDMVKCILLCNCQWPRTLSMAQALCDLQAELQHQLPRASNTETGIISSCQSNNIKSFAPETPYGKESKRKPHKCLPKLANKYAKKLGDEESEMKISTAVILESSIFVLEETGDDFLGQCNPSTTSTDDSLQSTEVAENDSSSAVGNFPSPRELSRLDENFLAKRCGLGYRAGRVIKLAQGVVEGRIQLRELECEGGTLSLSDYDKLAEKLRSIDGFGPFTCANVLMCLGFYHVIPTDSETMRHLKQVHAKRSSARTIQQDLENIYGKYAPFQFLAFWSEIWDFYEERFGKLSEMGHSSYKLITAANMRGKARKGKCQATDAIAEPTKLKLYSYWRSSCSCRVRIALNLKGLDYEYIAVNLLKGEQKSPEFLKLNPLGLVPVLIDGDTVVSDSLAILLAISGGEVSSTSVVTPGSGAEGPELPASFTLVAKIVRIGGVAANIVFASIQPYQNIPIIGYVKDKLGADEMLSWVQHHIKHGFAALEKLLDKFAGKYATGDEVFLADLYLAPQIDGAVRRFSVDMNEFPLLSKFNEAYKQLPAFQNAMPGKQLDTPPEARD
;
A
#
# COMPACT_ATOMS: atom_id res chain seq x y z
N MET A 1 21.96 0.15 4.09
CA MET A 1 23.01 -0.22 3.10
C MET A 1 23.60 1.04 2.52
N LYS A 2 24.92 1.14 2.40
CA LYS A 2 25.62 2.30 1.82
C LYS A 2 26.50 1.82 0.67
N ARG A 3 26.58 2.60 -0.41
CA ARG A 3 27.50 2.31 -1.51
C ARG A 3 28.90 2.81 -1.13
N GLY A 4 29.88 1.93 -1.22
CA GLY A 4 31.29 2.25 -1.04
C GLY A 4 31.84 3.06 -2.20
N ALA A 5 32.90 3.83 -1.93
CA ALA A 5 33.60 4.61 -2.96
C ALA A 5 34.24 3.72 -4.04
N ASP A 6 34.51 2.45 -3.73
CA ASP A 6 35.01 1.40 -4.61
C ASP A 6 33.91 0.66 -5.40
N GLY A 7 32.63 1.03 -5.21
CA GLY A 7 31.49 0.31 -5.77
C GLY A 7 31.04 -0.90 -4.96
N GLY A 8 31.67 -1.18 -3.81
CA GLY A 8 31.21 -2.15 -2.83
C GLY A 8 29.86 -1.76 -2.22
N VAL A 9 29.16 -2.74 -1.64
CA VAL A 9 27.92 -2.51 -0.89
C VAL A 9 28.18 -2.82 0.57
N PHE A 10 28.13 -1.79 1.40
CA PHE A 10 28.19 -1.93 2.85
C PHE A 10 26.79 -2.22 3.39
N VAL A 11 26.65 -3.36 4.06
CA VAL A 11 25.42 -3.74 4.74
C VAL A 11 25.68 -3.68 6.24
N GLU A 12 25.02 -2.74 6.88
CA GLU A 12 25.01 -2.63 8.34
C GLU A 12 23.99 -3.65 8.86
N LEU A 13 24.44 -4.50 9.78
CA LEU A 13 23.62 -5.54 10.39
C LEU A 13 23.54 -5.23 11.88
N GLU A 14 22.34 -4.90 12.37
CA GLU A 14 22.07 -4.89 13.80
C GLU A 14 21.93 -6.35 14.26
N LEU A 15 22.90 -6.78 15.07
CA LEU A 15 22.99 -8.14 15.59
C LEU A 15 22.69 -8.08 17.08
N GLY A 16 21.63 -8.77 17.52
CA GLY A 16 21.51 -9.15 18.93
C GLY A 16 22.57 -10.17 19.32
N ASP A 17 22.86 -10.30 20.62
CA ASP A 17 23.95 -11.08 21.27
C ASP A 17 24.10 -12.56 20.81
N ALA A 18 24.50 -12.80 19.56
CA ALA A 18 24.69 -14.15 19.03
C ALA A 18 25.99 -14.27 18.23
N ALA A 19 26.67 -15.40 18.44
CA ALA A 19 28.05 -15.72 18.08
C ALA A 19 28.42 -15.59 16.59
N LEU A 20 29.73 -15.46 16.32
CA LEU A 20 30.39 -15.26 15.02
C LEU A 20 29.85 -16.12 13.85
N ASN A 21 29.48 -17.39 14.08
CA ASN A 21 28.96 -18.28 13.04
C ASN A 21 27.57 -17.86 12.51
N PHE A 22 26.76 -17.22 13.35
CA PHE A 22 25.46 -16.66 12.97
C PHE A 22 25.62 -15.47 11.98
N ASN A 23 26.77 -14.80 12.02
CA ASN A 23 27.07 -13.64 11.18
C ASN A 23 27.39 -14.05 9.74
N LEU A 24 28.06 -15.19 9.53
CA LEU A 24 28.35 -15.74 8.20
C LEU A 24 27.08 -16.20 7.47
N GLU A 25 26.14 -16.83 8.19
CA GLU A 25 24.86 -17.26 7.61
C GLU A 25 24.00 -16.05 7.20
N LYS A 26 23.89 -15.03 8.07
CA LYS A 26 23.19 -13.79 7.76
C LYS A 26 23.81 -13.04 6.59
N ALA A 27 25.15 -12.94 6.55
CA ALA A 27 25.86 -12.35 5.42
C ALA A 27 25.60 -13.11 4.11
N SER A 28 25.57 -14.45 4.16
CA SER A 28 25.20 -15.29 3.01
C SER A 28 23.76 -15.05 2.55
N GLN A 29 22.81 -14.92 3.48
CA GLN A 29 21.42 -14.59 3.18
C GLN A 29 21.29 -13.22 2.50
N VAL A 30 21.96 -12.19 3.02
CA VAL A 30 21.99 -10.87 2.39
C VAL A 30 22.62 -10.93 1.00
N ARG A 31 23.75 -11.64 0.84
CA ARG A 31 24.41 -11.86 -0.45
C ARG A 31 23.46 -12.50 -1.45
N ARG A 32 22.65 -13.46 -1.00
CA ARG A 32 21.60 -14.13 -1.80
C ARG A 32 20.48 -13.17 -2.18
N MET A 33 19.94 -12.40 -1.23
CA MET A 33 18.85 -11.44 -1.45
C MET A 33 19.22 -10.38 -2.49
N LEU A 34 20.45 -9.86 -2.40
CA LEU A 34 20.99 -8.81 -3.26
C LEU A 34 21.66 -9.33 -4.55
N ARG A 35 21.77 -10.65 -4.71
CA ARG A 35 22.44 -11.31 -5.85
C ARG A 35 23.87 -10.82 -6.09
N LEU A 36 24.69 -10.87 -5.04
CA LEU A 36 26.10 -10.43 -5.06
C LEU A 36 27.09 -11.57 -5.33
N SER A 37 26.73 -12.55 -6.15
CA SER A 37 27.68 -13.59 -6.60
C SER A 37 28.36 -13.19 -7.90
N ASP A 38 29.53 -13.75 -8.17
CA ASP A 38 30.28 -13.47 -9.41
C ASP A 38 29.49 -13.91 -10.64
N GLU A 39 28.75 -15.03 -10.55
CA GLU A 39 27.87 -15.50 -11.61
C GLU A 39 26.70 -14.55 -11.89
N GLU A 40 26.14 -13.91 -10.86
CA GLU A 40 25.14 -12.85 -11.05
C GLU A 40 25.76 -11.58 -11.64
N HIS A 41 26.98 -11.24 -11.26
CA HIS A 41 27.70 -10.11 -11.87
C HIS A 41 27.97 -10.33 -13.36
N LYS A 42 28.44 -11.52 -13.74
CA LYS A 42 28.61 -11.92 -15.15
C LYS A 42 27.28 -11.84 -15.93
N ARG A 43 26.17 -12.27 -15.31
CA ARG A 43 24.83 -12.15 -15.91
C ARG A 43 24.42 -10.71 -16.16
N VAL A 44 24.67 -9.79 -15.22
CA VAL A 44 24.39 -8.36 -15.41
C VAL A 44 25.21 -7.78 -16.57
N ILE A 45 26.50 -8.10 -16.65
CA ILE A 45 27.36 -7.67 -17.77
C ILE A 45 26.81 -8.19 -19.11
N ALA A 46 26.46 -9.48 -19.17
CA ALA A 46 25.91 -10.09 -20.37
C ALA A 46 24.57 -9.43 -20.78
N PHE A 47 23.72 -9.07 -19.82
CA PHE A 47 22.49 -8.33 -20.09
C PHE A 47 22.78 -6.91 -20.62
N HIS A 48 23.74 -6.20 -20.02
CA HIS A 48 24.15 -4.87 -20.47
C HIS A 48 24.71 -4.84 -21.89
N ASN A 49 25.32 -5.94 -22.34
CA ASN A 49 25.79 -6.08 -23.72
C ASN A 49 24.65 -6.17 -24.74
N VAL A 50 23.47 -6.65 -24.33
CA VAL A 50 22.28 -6.75 -25.21
C VAL A 50 21.25 -5.64 -24.96
N HIS A 51 21.40 -4.84 -23.89
CA HIS A 51 20.45 -3.80 -23.50
C HIS A 51 21.15 -2.49 -23.06
N ALA A 52 21.49 -1.64 -24.03
CA ALA A 52 22.30 -0.43 -23.81
C ALA A 52 21.69 0.57 -22.79
N GLN A 53 20.37 0.76 -22.79
CA GLN A 53 19.70 1.65 -21.83
C GLN A 53 19.90 1.17 -20.38
N ALA A 54 19.86 -0.14 -20.16
CA ALA A 54 20.02 -0.71 -18.82
C ALA A 54 21.48 -0.60 -18.34
N LYS A 55 22.44 -0.65 -19.27
CA LYS A 55 23.85 -0.34 -18.98
C LYS A 55 24.02 1.10 -18.48
N GLY A 56 23.33 2.06 -19.10
CA GLY A 56 23.38 3.47 -18.72
C GLY A 56 22.79 3.75 -17.33
N SER A 57 21.69 3.08 -16.96
CA SER A 57 21.05 3.24 -15.65
C SER A 57 21.62 2.33 -14.55
N GLY A 58 22.44 1.33 -14.92
CA GLY A 58 22.93 0.31 -13.97
C GLY A 58 21.90 -0.76 -13.60
N PHE A 59 20.77 -0.83 -14.32
CA PHE A 59 19.70 -1.81 -14.08
C PHE A 59 20.11 -3.23 -14.46
N GLY A 60 19.71 -4.25 -13.68
CA GLY A 60 19.98 -5.64 -14.06
C GLY A 60 19.89 -6.70 -12.97
N ARG A 61 19.63 -6.33 -11.71
CA ARG A 61 19.44 -7.29 -10.60
C ARG A 61 18.01 -7.29 -10.10
N VAL A 62 17.50 -8.49 -9.82
CA VAL A 62 16.16 -8.69 -9.23
C VAL A 62 16.34 -9.23 -7.82
N PHE A 63 15.80 -8.55 -6.82
CA PHE A 63 15.94 -8.98 -5.43
C PHE A 63 15.19 -10.29 -5.15
N ARG A 64 15.70 -11.03 -4.16
CA ARG A 64 15.11 -12.27 -3.67
C ARG A 64 14.78 -12.16 -2.19
N SER A 65 13.91 -13.05 -1.72
CA SER A 65 13.68 -13.26 -0.29
C SER A 65 14.88 -13.96 0.36
N PRO A 66 14.99 -13.97 1.70
CA PRO A 66 16.03 -14.72 2.41
C PRO A 66 16.12 -16.21 2.03
N THR A 67 15.00 -16.87 1.69
CA THR A 67 14.96 -18.29 1.34
C THR A 67 14.19 -18.58 0.05
N LEU A 68 14.49 -19.71 -0.62
CA LEU A 68 13.72 -20.15 -1.79
C LEU A 68 12.27 -20.51 -1.42
N PHE A 69 12.06 -21.08 -0.24
CA PHE A 69 10.73 -21.40 0.24
C PHE A 69 9.86 -20.14 0.30
N GLU A 70 10.40 -19.06 0.86
CA GLU A 70 9.70 -17.77 0.92
C GLU A 70 9.43 -17.19 -0.47
N ASP A 71 10.40 -17.26 -1.39
CA ASP A 71 10.20 -16.88 -2.79
C ASP A 71 9.01 -17.66 -3.40
N MET A 72 8.97 -18.98 -3.20
CA MET A 72 7.93 -19.88 -3.70
C MET A 72 6.55 -19.57 -3.10
N VAL A 73 6.46 -19.38 -1.77
CA VAL A 73 5.21 -19.03 -1.11
C VAL A 73 4.71 -17.67 -1.60
N LYS A 74 5.56 -16.64 -1.67
CA LYS A 74 5.18 -15.32 -2.20
C LYS A 74 4.69 -15.42 -3.66
N CYS A 75 5.28 -16.27 -4.49
CA CYS A 75 4.79 -16.54 -5.84
C CYS A 75 3.39 -17.18 -5.86
N ILE A 76 3.06 -18.04 -4.90
CA ILE A 76 1.69 -18.56 -4.74
C ILE A 76 0.74 -17.42 -4.35
N LEU A 77 1.15 -16.54 -3.43
CA LEU A 77 0.34 -15.42 -2.95
C LEU A 77 -0.02 -14.42 -4.07
N LEU A 78 0.88 -14.21 -5.04
CA LEU A 78 0.65 -13.36 -6.21
C LEU A 78 -0.49 -13.85 -7.13
N CYS A 79 -0.77 -15.15 -7.16
CA CYS A 79 -1.71 -15.74 -8.12
C CYS A 79 -3.13 -15.21 -7.92
N ASN A 80 -3.75 -14.61 -8.95
CA ASN A 80 -5.12 -14.07 -8.92
C ASN A 80 -5.40 -13.18 -7.70
N CYS A 81 -4.46 -12.29 -7.39
CA CYS A 81 -4.49 -11.42 -6.23
C CYS A 81 -4.08 -10.00 -6.63
N GLN A 82 -4.58 -9.00 -5.91
CA GLN A 82 -4.10 -7.63 -6.04
C GLN A 82 -2.91 -7.42 -5.12
N TRP A 83 -1.99 -6.54 -5.51
CA TRP A 83 -0.75 -6.30 -4.78
C TRP A 83 -0.94 -5.98 -3.28
N PRO A 84 -1.87 -5.10 -2.86
CA PRO A 84 -2.11 -4.84 -1.44
C PRO A 84 -2.55 -6.08 -0.65
N ARG A 85 -3.34 -6.96 -1.25
CA ARG A 85 -3.77 -8.20 -0.61
C ARG A 85 -2.63 -9.20 -0.50
N THR A 86 -1.74 -9.27 -1.50
CA THR A 86 -0.52 -10.08 -1.42
C THR A 86 0.36 -9.65 -0.26
N LEU A 87 0.58 -8.34 -0.09
CA LEU A 87 1.32 -7.77 1.04
C LEU A 87 0.68 -8.13 2.37
N SER A 88 -0.64 -7.98 2.50
CA SER A 88 -1.38 -8.33 3.71
C SER A 88 -1.26 -9.82 4.06
N MET A 89 -1.35 -10.73 3.09
CA MET A 89 -1.17 -12.17 3.33
C MET A 89 0.26 -12.50 3.76
N ALA A 90 1.27 -11.85 3.15
CA ALA A 90 2.67 -12.06 3.51
C ALA A 90 2.97 -11.55 4.92
N GLN A 91 2.47 -10.36 5.28
CA GLN A 91 2.60 -9.81 6.63
C GLN A 91 1.92 -10.73 7.66
N ALA A 92 0.70 -11.19 7.38
CA ALA A 92 -0.01 -12.06 8.30
C ALA A 92 0.69 -13.41 8.52
N LEU A 93 1.47 -13.90 7.56
CA LEU A 93 2.33 -15.08 7.75
C LEU A 93 3.49 -14.76 8.70
N CYS A 94 4.13 -13.60 8.58
CA CYS A 94 5.18 -13.16 9.50
C CYS A 94 4.64 -12.97 10.93
N ASP A 95 3.45 -12.37 11.08
CA ASP A 95 2.80 -12.19 12.38
C ASP A 95 2.47 -13.55 13.01
N LEU A 96 1.97 -14.50 12.22
CA LEU A 96 1.73 -15.87 12.67
C LEU A 96 3.03 -16.55 13.14
N GLN A 97 4.17 -16.29 12.48
CA GLN A 97 5.45 -16.85 12.90
C GLN A 97 5.83 -16.38 14.31
N ALA A 98 5.67 -15.08 14.61
CA ALA A 98 5.90 -14.55 15.95
C ALA A 98 5.00 -15.24 16.99
N GLU A 99 3.71 -15.41 16.68
CA GLU A 99 2.76 -16.12 17.55
C GLU A 99 3.18 -17.57 17.83
N LEU A 100 3.61 -18.30 16.80
CA LEU A 100 4.07 -19.69 16.94
C LEU A 100 5.31 -19.81 17.82
N GLN A 101 6.20 -18.81 17.79
CA GLN A 101 7.40 -18.78 18.64
C GLN A 101 7.07 -18.50 20.11
N HIS A 102 6.03 -17.70 20.39
CA HIS A 102 5.60 -17.44 21.77
C HIS A 102 4.81 -18.61 22.39
N GLN A 103 4.21 -19.48 21.56
CA GLN A 103 3.44 -20.64 22.04
C GLN A 103 4.27 -21.92 22.19
N LEU A 104 5.48 -21.98 21.64
CA LEU A 104 6.43 -23.07 21.87
C LEU A 104 7.21 -22.78 23.16
N PRO A 105 7.19 -23.65 24.19
CA PRO A 105 8.12 -23.53 25.31
C PRO A 105 9.53 -23.47 24.72
N ARG A 106 10.32 -22.45 25.10
CA ARG A 106 11.75 -22.41 24.82
C ARG A 106 12.33 -23.74 25.29
N ALA A 107 12.65 -24.63 24.36
CA ALA A 107 13.27 -25.90 24.68
C ALA A 107 14.65 -25.58 25.27
N SER A 108 14.74 -25.52 26.59
CA SER A 108 15.99 -25.66 27.30
C SER A 108 16.49 -27.07 27.07
N ASN A 109 17.73 -27.18 26.60
CA ASN A 109 18.47 -28.42 26.46
C ASN A 109 18.33 -29.30 27.71
N THR A 110 17.66 -30.44 27.59
CA THR A 110 18.01 -31.70 28.25
C THR A 110 17.22 -32.85 27.63
N GLU A 111 17.93 -33.84 27.11
CA GLU A 111 17.38 -35.16 26.80
C GLU A 111 16.86 -35.82 28.09
N THR A 112 15.65 -36.39 28.05
CA THR A 112 15.30 -37.77 28.48
C THR A 112 13.78 -37.94 28.65
N GLY A 113 13.24 -39.07 28.16
CA GLY A 113 12.12 -39.77 28.83
C GLY A 113 10.66 -39.48 28.41
N ILE A 114 10.14 -40.31 27.51
CA ILE A 114 8.87 -41.09 27.60
C ILE A 114 7.55 -40.34 27.98
N ILE A 115 6.65 -40.29 26.98
CA ILE A 115 5.17 -40.49 26.98
C ILE A 115 4.39 -40.07 28.24
N SER A 116 3.45 -39.13 28.10
CA SER A 116 2.00 -39.37 28.32
C SER A 116 1.18 -38.08 28.33
N SER A 117 0.04 -38.18 27.63
CA SER A 117 -1.22 -37.49 27.90
C SER A 117 -1.27 -35.95 27.90
N CYS A 118 -1.76 -35.39 26.81
CA CYS A 118 -2.74 -34.31 26.90
C CYS A 118 -3.98 -34.69 26.07
N GLN A 119 -5.08 -34.72 26.78
CA GLN A 119 -6.38 -35.24 26.40
C GLN A 119 -7.04 -34.36 25.33
N SER A 120 -7.74 -35.06 24.45
CA SER A 120 -8.92 -34.62 23.72
C SER A 120 -9.84 -33.74 24.56
N ASN A 121 -10.32 -32.63 23.99
CA ASN A 121 -11.65 -31.98 24.14
C ASN A 121 -11.49 -30.55 23.57
N ASN A 122 -12.06 -30.10 22.45
CA ASN A 122 -13.44 -30.22 21.96
C ASN A 122 -13.40 -30.09 20.42
N ILE A 123 -13.58 -31.20 19.70
CA ILE A 123 -14.12 -31.17 18.35
C ILE A 123 -15.63 -31.22 18.53
N LYS A 124 -16.32 -30.07 18.48
CA LYS A 124 -17.77 -30.04 18.31
C LYS A 124 -18.09 -29.75 16.86
N SER A 125 -18.69 -30.77 16.26
CA SER A 125 -19.29 -30.82 14.94
C SER A 125 -20.13 -29.58 14.65
N PHE A 126 -19.85 -28.94 13.53
CA PHE A 126 -20.86 -28.20 12.79
C PHE A 126 -20.80 -28.71 11.35
N ALA A 127 -21.73 -29.60 11.03
CA ALA A 127 -22.01 -29.97 9.65
C ALA A 127 -22.89 -28.87 9.03
N PRO A 128 -22.50 -28.23 7.92
CA PRO A 128 -23.38 -27.35 7.17
C PRO A 128 -24.06 -28.14 6.04
N GLU A 129 -25.38 -28.25 6.09
CA GLU A 129 -26.20 -28.53 4.91
C GLU A 129 -26.47 -27.21 4.17
N THR A 130 -25.77 -26.94 3.06
CA THR A 130 -26.22 -25.98 2.02
C THR A 130 -25.48 -26.25 0.69
N PRO A 131 -26.14 -26.13 -0.48
CA PRO A 131 -25.76 -26.87 -1.69
C PRO A 131 -24.69 -26.20 -2.56
N TYR A 132 -24.05 -27.03 -3.38
CA TYR A 132 -23.01 -26.70 -4.36
C TYR A 132 -23.38 -25.51 -5.28
N GLY A 133 -22.60 -24.43 -5.19
CA GLY A 133 -22.43 -23.48 -6.29
C GLY A 133 -21.70 -24.16 -7.45
N LYS A 134 -22.39 -24.34 -8.57
CA LYS A 134 -21.86 -24.97 -9.79
C LYS A 134 -20.68 -24.18 -10.36
N GLU A 135 -19.48 -24.77 -10.34
CA GLU A 135 -18.39 -24.38 -11.23
C GLU A 135 -18.45 -25.14 -12.55
N SER A 136 -18.30 -24.40 -13.66
CA SER A 136 -18.13 -24.93 -15.00
C SER A 136 -16.74 -25.58 -15.12
N LYS A 137 -16.69 -26.92 -15.14
CA LYS A 137 -15.51 -27.71 -15.52
C LYS A 137 -14.94 -27.20 -16.86
N ARG A 138 -13.79 -26.52 -16.84
CA ARG A 138 -12.95 -26.36 -18.05
C ARG A 138 -11.90 -27.47 -18.06
N LYS A 139 -11.90 -28.25 -19.14
CA LYS A 139 -10.96 -29.35 -19.38
C LYS A 139 -9.52 -28.81 -19.54
N PRO A 140 -8.49 -29.57 -19.11
CA PRO A 140 -7.11 -29.19 -19.33
C PRO A 140 -6.78 -29.28 -20.83
N HIS A 141 -6.32 -28.18 -21.42
CA HIS A 141 -5.81 -28.18 -22.79
C HIS A 141 -4.30 -28.36 -22.77
N LYS A 142 -3.82 -29.42 -23.46
CA LYS A 142 -2.41 -29.63 -23.80
C LYS A 142 -1.93 -28.49 -24.69
N CYS A 143 -0.86 -27.79 -24.29
CA CYS A 143 -0.02 -27.01 -25.20
C CYS A 143 1.40 -27.57 -25.07
N LEU A 144 1.90 -28.18 -26.14
CA LEU A 144 3.27 -28.72 -26.21
C LEU A 144 4.27 -27.62 -26.63
N PRO A 145 5.52 -27.66 -26.13
CA PRO A 145 6.59 -26.71 -26.42
C PRO A 145 7.45 -27.17 -27.60
N LYS A 146 7.92 -26.25 -28.44
CA LYS A 146 9.12 -26.47 -29.28
C LYS A 146 9.85 -25.14 -29.46
N LEU A 147 10.82 -24.86 -28.59
CA LEU A 147 11.71 -23.70 -28.72
C LEU A 147 13.14 -24.10 -28.34
N ALA A 148 13.77 -24.92 -29.19
CA ALA A 148 15.17 -25.33 -29.03
C ALA A 148 16.09 -24.92 -30.21
N ASN A 149 15.55 -24.44 -31.34
CA ASN A 149 16.35 -24.41 -32.58
C ASN A 149 17.01 -23.08 -32.97
N LYS A 150 16.92 -22.01 -32.16
CA LYS A 150 17.56 -20.72 -32.53
C LYS A 150 18.82 -20.38 -31.74
N TYR A 151 19.06 -21.03 -30.59
CA TYR A 151 20.21 -20.73 -29.72
C TYR A 151 21.39 -21.69 -29.90
N ALA A 152 21.15 -22.94 -30.32
CA ALA A 152 22.22 -23.91 -30.62
C ALA A 152 23.10 -23.50 -31.81
N LYS A 153 22.62 -22.61 -32.70
CA LYS A 153 23.33 -22.21 -33.92
C LYS A 153 24.24 -20.99 -33.75
N LYS A 154 24.19 -20.31 -32.60
CA LYS A 154 24.93 -19.05 -32.35
C LYS A 154 26.06 -19.18 -31.32
N LEU A 155 26.11 -20.31 -30.61
CA LEU A 155 27.15 -20.66 -29.62
C LEU A 155 28.18 -21.67 -30.15
N GLY A 156 28.00 -22.17 -31.38
CA GLY A 156 28.89 -23.17 -31.96
C GLY A 156 30.22 -22.65 -32.52
N ASP A 157 30.43 -21.33 -32.57
CA ASP A 157 31.57 -20.74 -33.30
C ASP A 157 32.59 -20.00 -32.43
N GLU A 158 32.51 -20.03 -31.09
CA GLU A 158 33.55 -19.43 -30.22
C GLU A 158 33.83 -20.29 -28.96
N GLU A 159 34.30 -21.53 -29.16
CA GLU A 159 35.11 -22.22 -28.15
C GLU A 159 36.59 -22.01 -28.48
N SER A 160 37.21 -21.02 -27.83
CA SER A 160 38.68 -20.99 -27.67
C SER A 160 39.03 -21.18 -26.20
N GLU A 161 39.63 -22.34 -25.92
CA GLU A 161 40.16 -22.75 -24.62
C GLU A 161 41.02 -21.65 -23.97
N MET A 162 40.78 -21.37 -22.68
CA MET A 162 41.80 -20.79 -21.82
C MET A 162 41.81 -21.54 -20.49
N LYS A 163 42.71 -22.52 -20.41
CA LYS A 163 43.12 -23.20 -19.18
C LYS A 163 43.77 -22.19 -18.24
N ILE A 164 43.22 -21.98 -17.04
CA ILE A 164 43.98 -21.40 -15.92
C ILE A 164 43.73 -22.22 -14.65
N SER A 165 44.85 -22.56 -14.03
CA SER A 165 45.06 -23.49 -12.92
C SER A 165 44.31 -23.11 -11.65
N THR A 166 43.64 -24.09 -11.03
CA THR A 166 43.06 -23.96 -9.69
C THR A 166 44.10 -24.38 -8.65
N ALA A 167 44.68 -23.40 -7.96
CA ALA A 167 45.39 -23.59 -6.70
C ALA A 167 45.12 -22.39 -5.79
N VAL A 168 44.43 -22.67 -4.68
CA VAL A 168 44.51 -22.09 -3.30
C VAL A 168 45.21 -20.72 -3.18
N ILE A 169 44.56 -19.69 -2.63
CA ILE A 169 44.73 -19.27 -1.22
C ILE A 169 43.52 -18.42 -0.77
N LEU A 170 42.95 -18.81 0.39
CA LEU A 170 42.13 -17.98 1.27
C LEU A 170 42.91 -16.73 1.66
N GLU A 171 42.34 -15.54 1.49
CA GLU A 171 42.54 -14.45 2.47
C GLU A 171 41.45 -13.39 2.27
N SER A 172 40.44 -13.44 3.14
CA SER A 172 39.47 -12.36 3.33
C SER A 172 40.08 -11.40 4.35
N SER A 173 40.66 -10.28 3.91
CA SER A 173 41.09 -9.22 4.82
C SER A 173 39.86 -8.48 5.33
N ILE A 174 39.45 -8.77 6.57
CA ILE A 174 38.48 -8.00 7.35
C ILE A 174 39.30 -7.13 8.31
N PHE A 175 39.21 -5.81 8.19
CA PHE A 175 39.74 -4.89 9.19
C PHE A 175 38.70 -4.67 10.28
N VAL A 176 39.03 -5.08 11.50
CA VAL A 176 38.30 -4.74 12.74
C VAL A 176 39.10 -3.62 13.41
N LEU A 177 38.47 -2.47 13.65
CA LEU A 177 39.02 -1.43 14.52
C LEU A 177 38.48 -1.68 15.94
N GLU A 178 39.35 -2.13 16.84
CA GLU A 178 39.11 -2.12 18.28
C GLU A 178 39.65 -0.80 18.87
N GLU A 179 38.80 -0.04 19.54
CA GLU A 179 39.24 1.04 20.44
C GLU A 179 39.41 0.47 21.84
N THR A 180 40.66 0.44 22.33
CA THR A 180 40.99 0.26 23.75
C THR A 180 41.31 1.61 24.35
N GLY A 181 40.58 2.02 25.39
CA GLY A 181 40.94 3.15 26.25
C GLY A 181 41.98 2.76 27.30
N ASP A 182 42.84 3.71 27.70
CA ASP A 182 42.91 4.21 29.07
C ASP A 182 43.88 5.40 29.24
N ASP A 183 43.44 6.32 30.11
CA ASP A 183 44.15 7.22 31.04
C ASP A 183 45.31 8.15 30.61
N PHE A 184 45.14 9.46 30.90
CA PHE A 184 45.88 10.14 32.00
C PHE A 184 45.39 11.58 32.31
N LEU A 185 44.70 11.70 33.45
CA LEU A 185 44.75 12.70 34.55
C LEU A 185 45.19 14.18 34.38
N GLY A 186 44.38 15.05 35.02
CA GLY A 186 44.79 16.30 35.70
C GLY A 186 43.60 17.26 35.94
N GLN A 187 42.75 17.07 36.97
CA GLN A 187 42.80 17.68 38.33
C GLN A 187 43.13 19.20 38.33
N CYS A 188 42.48 20.14 39.03
CA CYS A 188 41.63 20.17 40.23
C CYS A 188 41.15 21.65 40.41
N ASN A 189 39.86 21.99 40.63
CA ASN A 189 39.10 22.12 41.90
C ASN A 189 38.83 23.62 42.34
N PRO A 190 37.98 23.94 43.35
CA PRO A 190 36.71 24.68 43.19
C PRO A 190 36.52 25.92 44.12
N SER A 191 35.41 26.67 44.01
CA SER A 191 34.77 27.45 45.11
C SER A 191 33.45 28.11 44.66
N THR A 192 32.29 27.61 45.12
CA THR A 192 31.36 28.17 46.14
C THR A 192 30.68 29.52 45.81
N THR A 193 29.36 29.49 45.61
CA THR A 193 28.37 30.17 46.50
C THR A 193 26.93 29.72 46.21
N SER A 194 26.18 29.58 47.30
CA SER A 194 24.78 29.18 47.48
C SER A 194 23.75 30.24 47.08
N THR A 195 22.57 29.83 46.58
CA THR A 195 21.25 29.87 47.27
C THR A 195 20.10 29.53 46.29
N ASP A 196 19.31 28.51 46.62
CA ASP A 196 17.83 28.32 46.51
C ASP A 196 17.03 29.00 45.37
N ASP A 197 16.04 28.39 44.71
CA ASP A 197 15.31 27.14 44.89
C ASP A 197 14.45 26.89 43.62
N SER A 198 13.93 25.67 43.48
CA SER A 198 12.75 25.24 42.69
C SER A 198 12.84 24.80 41.20
N LEU A 199 12.28 23.59 41.01
CA LEU A 199 11.76 22.91 39.81
C LEU A 199 12.71 22.05 38.97
N GLN A 200 12.77 20.77 39.38
CA GLN A 200 13.31 19.63 38.65
C GLN A 200 12.56 19.40 37.32
N SER A 201 13.28 19.54 36.21
CA SER A 201 12.99 18.89 34.94
C SER A 201 13.58 17.49 34.95
N THR A 202 12.74 16.47 35.12
CA THR A 202 13.16 15.07 34.90
C THR A 202 12.97 14.76 33.42
N GLU A 203 14.08 14.66 32.70
CA GLU A 203 14.15 14.03 31.38
C GLU A 203 13.67 12.58 31.51
N VAL A 204 12.52 12.28 30.90
CA VAL A 204 12.03 10.92 30.78
C VAL A 204 12.55 10.37 29.46
N ALA A 205 13.48 9.43 29.57
CA ALA A 205 13.98 8.61 28.49
C ALA A 205 12.83 8.00 27.67
N GLU A 206 12.85 8.25 26.36
CA GLU A 206 11.99 7.56 25.40
C GLU A 206 12.40 6.09 25.34
N ASN A 207 11.60 5.23 25.98
CA ASN A 207 11.68 3.78 25.81
C ASN A 207 11.03 3.42 24.47
N ASP A 208 11.84 3.28 23.43
CA ASP A 208 11.45 2.83 22.10
C ASP A 208 11.17 1.32 22.13
N SER A 209 9.94 0.91 22.46
CA SER A 209 9.52 -0.49 22.39
C SER A 209 9.13 -0.83 20.94
N SER A 210 10.13 -1.21 20.14
CA SER A 210 9.97 -1.85 18.83
C SER A 210 8.94 -2.99 18.87
N SER A 211 7.81 -2.84 18.16
CA SER A 211 6.87 -3.93 17.96
C SER A 211 7.46 -4.93 16.96
N ALA A 212 8.10 -5.99 17.44
CA ALA A 212 8.84 -6.93 16.61
C ALA A 212 7.92 -7.71 15.65
N VAL A 213 8.03 -7.43 14.35
CA VAL A 213 7.47 -8.27 13.28
C VAL A 213 8.21 -9.62 13.27
N GLY A 214 7.48 -10.74 13.23
CA GLY A 214 8.07 -12.08 13.14
C GLY A 214 8.81 -12.34 11.84
N ASN A 215 9.62 -13.39 11.80
CA ASN A 215 10.26 -13.85 10.57
C ASN A 215 9.20 -14.45 9.62
N PHE A 216 9.56 -14.67 8.36
CA PHE A 216 8.70 -15.48 7.50
C PHE A 216 8.67 -16.95 8.00
N PRO A 217 7.49 -17.61 8.10
CA PRO A 217 7.40 -18.98 8.60
C PRO A 217 8.25 -19.98 7.80
N SER A 218 8.93 -20.86 8.52
CA SER A 218 9.64 -22.00 7.96
C SER A 218 8.68 -23.08 7.43
N PRO A 219 9.14 -23.98 6.54
CA PRO A 219 8.36 -25.14 6.12
C PRO A 219 7.88 -26.00 7.29
N ARG A 220 8.71 -26.16 8.33
CA ARG A 220 8.37 -26.97 9.50
C ARG A 220 7.21 -26.37 10.29
N GLU A 221 7.23 -25.06 10.50
CA GLU A 221 6.15 -24.35 11.20
C GLU A 221 4.83 -24.47 10.44
N LEU A 222 4.83 -24.25 9.11
CA LEU A 222 3.60 -24.31 8.30
C LEU A 222 3.08 -25.73 8.07
N SER A 223 3.96 -26.73 7.97
CA SER A 223 3.56 -28.12 7.66
C SER A 223 2.64 -28.77 8.69
N ARG A 224 2.65 -28.24 9.92
CA ARG A 224 1.91 -28.76 11.09
C ARG A 224 0.55 -28.10 11.29
N LEU A 225 0.23 -27.06 10.52
CA LEU A 225 -1.00 -26.29 10.69
C LEU A 225 -2.16 -26.88 9.91
N ASP A 226 -3.37 -26.64 10.40
CA ASP A 226 -4.60 -26.94 9.68
C ASP A 226 -4.85 -25.94 8.53
N GLU A 227 -5.39 -26.43 7.42
CA GLU A 227 -5.66 -25.61 6.24
C GLU A 227 -6.70 -24.52 6.49
N ASN A 228 -7.79 -24.85 7.19
CA ASN A 228 -8.83 -23.86 7.48
C ASN A 228 -8.33 -22.82 8.46
N PHE A 229 -7.53 -23.24 9.45
CA PHE A 229 -6.85 -22.33 10.35
C PHE A 229 -5.96 -21.34 9.59
N LEU A 230 -5.05 -21.83 8.74
CA LEU A 230 -4.13 -20.96 7.99
C LEU A 230 -4.89 -20.05 7.02
N ALA A 231 -5.93 -20.56 6.35
CA ALA A 231 -6.79 -19.78 5.47
C ALA A 231 -7.47 -18.63 6.20
N LYS A 232 -7.98 -18.87 7.42
CA LYS A 232 -8.70 -17.88 8.22
C LYS A 232 -7.74 -16.89 8.90
N ARG A 233 -6.68 -17.38 9.56
CA ARG A 233 -5.73 -16.56 10.33
C ARG A 233 -4.94 -15.60 9.45
N CYS A 234 -4.52 -16.05 8.26
CA CYS A 234 -3.66 -15.25 7.38
C CYS A 234 -4.38 -14.76 6.11
N GLY A 235 -5.68 -15.07 5.93
CA GLY A 235 -6.48 -14.59 4.81
C GLY A 235 -6.14 -15.20 3.44
N LEU A 236 -5.48 -16.36 3.41
CA LEU A 236 -4.95 -17.00 2.20
C LEU A 236 -6.04 -17.51 1.24
N GLY A 237 -7.23 -17.82 1.76
CA GLY A 237 -8.30 -18.50 1.02
C GLY A 237 -7.81 -19.84 0.47
N TYR A 238 -8.13 -20.15 -0.80
CA TYR A 238 -7.72 -21.40 -1.46
C TYR A 238 -6.20 -21.63 -1.52
N ARG A 239 -5.39 -20.61 -1.25
CA ARG A 239 -3.92 -20.72 -1.28
C ARG A 239 -3.39 -21.44 -0.06
N ALA A 240 -4.13 -21.49 1.05
CA ALA A 240 -3.70 -22.12 2.29
C ALA A 240 -3.30 -23.59 2.07
N GLY A 241 -4.16 -24.38 1.42
CA GLY A 241 -3.85 -25.78 1.13
C GLY A 241 -2.62 -25.95 0.24
N ARG A 242 -2.40 -25.05 -0.72
CA ARG A 242 -1.20 -25.08 -1.58
C ARG A 242 0.08 -24.79 -0.79
N VAL A 243 0.03 -23.80 0.10
CA VAL A 243 1.14 -23.43 0.97
C VAL A 243 1.47 -24.56 1.94
N ILE A 244 0.46 -25.19 2.54
CA ILE A 244 0.65 -26.33 3.45
C ILE A 244 1.24 -27.53 2.71
N LYS A 245 0.70 -27.89 1.53
CA LYS A 245 1.25 -29.00 0.74
C LYS A 245 2.67 -28.76 0.27
N LEU A 246 3.02 -27.51 -0.07
CA LEU A 246 4.40 -27.13 -0.38
C LEU A 246 5.30 -27.31 0.84
N ALA A 247 4.87 -26.82 2.02
CA ALA A 247 5.60 -26.96 3.27
C ALA A 247 5.81 -28.44 3.64
N GLN A 248 4.77 -29.26 3.55
CA GLN A 248 4.82 -30.71 3.75
C GLN A 248 5.77 -31.39 2.75
N GLY A 249 5.69 -31.04 1.46
CA GLY A 249 6.58 -31.58 0.44
C GLY A 249 8.06 -31.28 0.70
N VAL A 250 8.37 -30.11 1.25
CA VAL A 250 9.73 -29.76 1.68
C VAL A 250 10.15 -30.54 2.93
N VAL A 251 9.29 -30.62 3.94
CA VAL A 251 9.59 -31.33 5.20
C VAL A 251 9.75 -32.83 5.01
N GLU A 252 8.95 -33.43 4.13
CA GLU A 252 9.00 -34.85 3.77
C GLU A 252 10.13 -35.17 2.78
N GLY A 253 10.88 -34.17 2.30
CA GLY A 253 11.97 -34.36 1.34
C GLY A 253 11.54 -34.59 -0.10
N ARG A 254 10.24 -34.55 -0.42
CA ARG A 254 9.72 -34.64 -1.80
C ARG A 254 10.13 -33.44 -2.66
N ILE A 255 10.39 -32.30 -2.02
CA ILE A 255 10.85 -31.05 -2.68
C ILE A 255 12.16 -30.63 -2.03
N GLN A 256 13.27 -30.81 -2.74
CA GLN A 256 14.60 -30.51 -2.24
C GLN A 256 15.04 -29.11 -2.67
N LEU A 257 14.83 -28.11 -1.80
CA LEU A 257 15.06 -26.70 -2.12
C LEU A 257 16.52 -26.38 -2.52
N ARG A 258 17.50 -27.03 -1.88
CA ARG A 258 18.92 -26.81 -2.21
C ARG A 258 19.25 -27.29 -3.62
N GLU A 259 18.72 -28.43 -4.03
CA GLU A 259 18.92 -28.94 -5.41
C GLU A 259 18.33 -27.97 -6.43
N LEU A 260 17.12 -27.45 -6.17
CA LEU A 260 16.49 -26.46 -7.05
C LEU A 260 17.30 -25.15 -7.16
N GLU A 261 17.98 -24.73 -6.09
CA GLU A 261 18.85 -23.54 -6.13
C GLU A 261 20.19 -23.80 -6.82
N CYS A 262 20.81 -24.96 -6.58
CA CYS A 262 22.08 -25.34 -7.19
C CYS A 262 21.94 -25.56 -8.71
N GLU A 263 20.84 -26.18 -9.15
CA GLU A 263 20.49 -26.34 -10.57
C GLU A 263 20.23 -25.00 -11.28
N GLY A 264 20.00 -23.91 -10.52
CA GLY A 264 19.82 -22.56 -11.06
C GLY A 264 21.10 -21.78 -11.36
N GLY A 265 22.27 -22.34 -11.01
CA GLY A 265 23.57 -21.68 -11.17
C GLY A 265 24.17 -21.77 -12.58
N THR A 266 23.84 -22.79 -13.36
CA THR A 266 24.44 -23.08 -14.68
C THR A 266 23.49 -22.72 -15.83
N LEU A 267 23.98 -21.92 -16.77
CA LEU A 267 23.20 -21.25 -17.84
C LEU A 267 22.71 -22.15 -18.99
N SER A 268 22.72 -23.48 -18.83
CA SER A 268 22.27 -24.35 -19.92
C SER A 268 20.74 -24.32 -20.06
N LEU A 269 20.26 -24.13 -21.28
CA LEU A 269 18.85 -24.27 -21.65
C LEU A 269 18.29 -25.67 -21.32
N SER A 270 19.14 -26.71 -21.28
CA SER A 270 18.72 -28.06 -20.90
C SER A 270 18.37 -28.19 -19.42
N ASP A 271 19.02 -27.42 -18.56
CA ASP A 271 18.81 -27.45 -17.11
C ASP A 271 17.53 -26.69 -16.77
N TYR A 272 17.22 -25.65 -17.54
CA TYR A 272 15.95 -24.96 -17.48
C TYR A 272 14.76 -25.89 -17.71
N ASP A 273 14.72 -26.66 -18.80
CA ASP A 273 13.54 -27.45 -19.14
C ASP A 273 13.24 -28.48 -18.05
N LYS A 274 14.29 -29.14 -17.53
CA LYS A 274 14.19 -30.07 -16.40
C LYS A 274 13.66 -29.40 -15.15
N LEU A 275 14.20 -28.23 -14.80
CA LEU A 275 13.78 -27.47 -13.62
C LEU A 275 12.34 -26.96 -13.75
N ALA A 276 11.96 -26.47 -14.94
CA ALA A 276 10.61 -26.04 -15.25
C ALA A 276 9.60 -27.18 -15.17
N GLU A 277 9.97 -28.40 -15.57
CA GLU A 277 9.15 -29.60 -15.39
C GLU A 277 9.01 -29.99 -13.91
N LYS A 278 10.12 -29.98 -13.15
CA LYS A 278 10.09 -30.21 -11.70
C LYS A 278 9.16 -29.21 -11.00
N LEU A 279 9.29 -27.92 -11.29
CA LEU A 279 8.45 -26.87 -10.71
C LEU A 279 6.97 -27.04 -11.10
N ARG A 280 6.66 -27.42 -12.34
CA ARG A 280 5.28 -27.68 -12.81
C ARG A 280 4.62 -28.88 -12.12
N SER A 281 5.41 -29.79 -11.55
CA SER A 281 4.90 -30.95 -10.80
C SER A 281 4.42 -30.61 -9.38
N ILE A 282 4.78 -29.42 -8.87
CA ILE A 282 4.40 -28.96 -7.54
C ILE A 282 2.94 -28.49 -7.54
N ASP A 283 2.15 -28.92 -6.54
CA ASP A 283 0.74 -28.51 -6.45
C ASP A 283 0.62 -26.98 -6.33
N GLY A 284 -0.25 -26.40 -7.15
CA GLY A 284 -0.43 -24.95 -7.21
C GLY A 284 0.55 -24.18 -8.10
N PHE A 285 1.55 -24.85 -8.70
CA PHE A 285 2.51 -24.21 -9.60
C PHE A 285 2.00 -24.24 -11.05
N GLY A 286 1.26 -23.19 -11.41
CA GLY A 286 0.89 -22.93 -12.79
C GLY A 286 2.02 -22.24 -13.58
N PRO A 287 1.85 -22.03 -14.90
CA PRO A 287 2.87 -21.38 -15.75
C PRO A 287 3.36 -20.03 -15.20
N PHE A 288 2.45 -19.21 -14.65
CA PHE A 288 2.79 -17.94 -14.01
C PHE A 288 3.68 -18.12 -12.76
N THR A 289 3.30 -19.02 -11.86
CA THR A 289 4.07 -19.30 -10.63
C THR A 289 5.44 -19.86 -10.97
N CYS A 290 5.51 -20.82 -11.91
CA CYS A 290 6.78 -21.38 -12.36
C CYS A 290 7.70 -20.30 -12.94
N ALA A 291 7.20 -19.44 -13.83
CA ALA A 291 7.99 -18.37 -14.43
C ALA A 291 8.54 -17.40 -13.37
N ASN A 292 7.75 -17.02 -12.37
CA ASN A 292 8.23 -16.15 -11.29
C ASN A 292 9.30 -16.84 -10.42
N VAL A 293 9.12 -18.11 -10.07
CA VAL A 293 10.13 -18.85 -9.29
C VAL A 293 11.41 -19.05 -10.08
N LEU A 294 11.33 -19.35 -11.38
CA LEU A 294 12.49 -19.44 -12.28
C LEU A 294 13.24 -18.10 -12.37
N MET A 295 12.50 -17.00 -12.42
CA MET A 295 13.05 -15.65 -12.37
C MET A 295 13.76 -15.38 -11.03
N CYS A 296 13.19 -15.79 -9.89
CA CYS A 296 13.89 -15.79 -8.60
C CYS A 296 15.16 -16.67 -8.61
N LEU A 297 15.19 -17.75 -9.38
CA LEU A 297 16.38 -18.61 -9.56
C LEU A 297 17.41 -18.03 -10.56
N GLY A 298 17.09 -16.91 -11.22
CA GLY A 298 17.99 -16.22 -12.16
C GLY A 298 17.85 -16.66 -13.62
N PHE A 299 16.73 -17.29 -13.97
CA PHE A 299 16.35 -17.57 -15.34
C PHE A 299 15.39 -16.50 -15.86
N TYR A 300 15.87 -15.70 -16.81
CA TYR A 300 15.17 -14.52 -17.29
C TYR A 300 14.55 -14.69 -18.69
N HIS A 301 14.59 -15.89 -19.27
CA HIS A 301 14.13 -16.08 -20.65
C HIS A 301 12.61 -16.27 -20.78
N VAL A 302 11.91 -16.45 -19.66
CA VAL A 302 10.45 -16.50 -19.62
C VAL A 302 9.90 -15.30 -18.86
N ILE A 303 8.99 -14.56 -19.51
CA ILE A 303 8.26 -13.47 -18.90
C ILE A 303 7.00 -14.04 -18.22
N PRO A 304 6.85 -13.90 -16.89
CA PRO A 304 5.62 -14.30 -16.22
C PRO A 304 4.43 -13.55 -16.81
N THR A 305 3.46 -14.28 -17.32
CA THR A 305 2.35 -13.70 -18.07
C THR A 305 1.12 -13.54 -17.18
N ASP A 306 0.67 -12.31 -16.99
CA ASP A 306 -0.52 -11.98 -16.22
C ASP A 306 -1.29 -10.79 -16.80
N SER A 307 -2.20 -10.23 -16.00
CA SER A 307 -2.95 -9.04 -16.41
C SER A 307 -2.05 -7.82 -16.64
N GLU A 308 -0.90 -7.75 -15.99
CA GLU A 308 0.03 -6.64 -16.12
C GLU A 308 0.86 -6.75 -17.39
N THR A 309 1.36 -7.94 -17.72
CA THR A 309 2.01 -8.21 -19.01
C THR A 309 1.07 -7.83 -20.17
N MET A 310 -0.20 -8.22 -20.08
CA MET A 310 -1.21 -7.91 -21.10
C MET A 310 -1.48 -6.41 -21.21
N ARG A 311 -1.48 -5.67 -20.09
CA ARG A 311 -1.62 -4.21 -20.09
C ARG A 311 -0.43 -3.56 -20.76
N HIS A 312 0.78 -3.96 -20.37
CA HIS A 312 2.03 -3.40 -20.87
C HIS A 312 2.13 -3.53 -22.39
N LEU A 313 1.91 -4.74 -22.91
CA LEU A 313 1.89 -4.98 -24.35
C LEU A 313 0.86 -4.11 -25.08
N LYS A 314 -0.30 -3.88 -24.47
CA LYS A 314 -1.34 -3.02 -25.05
C LYS A 314 -0.95 -1.54 -25.04
N GLN A 315 -0.41 -1.04 -23.94
CA GLN A 315 -0.19 0.40 -23.73
C GLN A 315 1.12 0.88 -24.33
N VAL A 316 2.19 0.10 -24.19
CA VAL A 316 3.54 0.49 -24.62
C VAL A 316 3.84 -0.02 -26.03
N HIS A 317 3.38 -1.22 -26.36
CA HIS A 317 3.66 -1.86 -27.67
C HIS A 317 2.47 -1.83 -28.64
N ALA A 318 1.35 -1.23 -28.27
CA ALA A 318 0.10 -1.21 -29.04
C ALA A 318 -0.39 -2.62 -29.50
N LYS A 319 0.02 -3.70 -28.79
CA LYS A 319 -0.35 -5.09 -29.10
C LYS A 319 -1.54 -5.54 -28.26
N ARG A 320 -2.63 -5.90 -28.94
CA ARG A 320 -3.81 -6.52 -28.29
C ARG A 320 -3.62 -8.03 -28.22
N SER A 321 -2.79 -8.47 -27.28
CA SER A 321 -2.54 -9.90 -27.07
C SER A 321 -3.73 -10.59 -26.41
N SER A 322 -3.84 -11.89 -26.63
CA SER A 322 -4.74 -12.80 -25.92
C SER A 322 -3.91 -13.87 -25.22
N ALA A 323 -4.52 -14.67 -24.34
CA ALA A 323 -3.85 -15.82 -23.72
C ALA A 323 -3.22 -16.80 -24.75
N ARG A 324 -3.66 -16.78 -26.01
CA ARG A 324 -3.10 -17.64 -27.09
C ARG A 324 -1.95 -16.99 -27.86
N THR A 325 -1.90 -15.67 -27.92
CA THR A 325 -0.94 -14.94 -28.77
C THR A 325 0.17 -14.27 -27.97
N ILE A 326 -0.03 -14.07 -26.67
CA ILE A 326 0.89 -13.33 -25.80
C ILE A 326 2.32 -13.86 -25.85
N GLN A 327 2.52 -15.18 -25.84
CA GLN A 327 3.86 -15.74 -25.90
C GLN A 327 4.58 -15.38 -27.21
N GLN A 328 3.86 -15.38 -28.33
CA GLN A 328 4.43 -15.01 -29.63
C GLN A 328 4.71 -13.50 -29.70
N ASP A 329 3.83 -12.67 -29.15
CA ASP A 329 4.02 -11.22 -29.09
C ASP A 329 5.24 -10.85 -28.23
N LEU A 330 5.38 -11.49 -27.07
CA LEU A 330 6.55 -11.35 -26.20
C LEU A 330 7.84 -11.79 -26.90
N GLU A 331 7.82 -12.90 -27.62
CA GLU A 331 8.98 -13.37 -28.38
C GLU A 331 9.37 -12.38 -29.50
N ASN A 332 8.38 -11.81 -30.20
CA ASN A 332 8.63 -10.85 -31.26
C ASN A 332 9.26 -9.54 -30.74
N ILE A 333 8.87 -9.11 -29.54
CA ILE A 333 9.33 -7.84 -28.94
C ILE A 333 10.65 -8.04 -28.18
N TYR A 334 10.66 -9.01 -27.26
CA TYR A 334 11.76 -9.21 -26.32
C TYR A 334 12.71 -10.34 -26.69
N GLY A 335 12.39 -11.22 -27.65
CA GLY A 335 13.24 -12.35 -28.02
C GLY A 335 14.65 -11.96 -28.47
N LYS A 336 14.84 -10.72 -28.96
CA LYS A 336 16.16 -10.14 -29.28
C LYS A 336 17.09 -10.00 -28.06
N TYR A 337 16.54 -10.00 -26.84
CA TYR A 337 17.30 -9.91 -25.59
C TYR A 337 17.62 -11.27 -24.99
N ALA A 338 17.39 -12.38 -25.70
CA ALA A 338 17.64 -13.72 -25.16
C ALA A 338 19.07 -13.87 -24.57
N PRO A 339 19.23 -14.49 -23.38
CA PRO A 339 18.21 -15.11 -22.52
C PRO A 339 17.62 -14.17 -21.44
N PHE A 340 17.69 -12.86 -21.62
CA PHE A 340 17.31 -11.82 -20.65
C PHE A 340 15.97 -11.13 -20.96
N GLN A 341 15.04 -11.81 -21.63
CA GLN A 341 13.74 -11.26 -22.03
C GLN A 341 12.99 -10.60 -20.87
N PHE A 342 12.97 -11.24 -19.71
CA PHE A 342 12.35 -10.72 -18.49
C PHE A 342 13.02 -9.45 -17.98
N LEU A 343 14.36 -9.37 -17.97
CA LEU A 343 15.04 -8.16 -17.49
C LEU A 343 14.76 -6.96 -18.39
N ALA A 344 14.72 -7.16 -19.71
CA ALA A 344 14.33 -6.11 -20.64
C ALA A 344 12.88 -5.67 -20.44
N PHE A 345 11.95 -6.63 -20.34
CA PHE A 345 10.54 -6.35 -20.02
C PHE A 345 10.40 -5.61 -18.68
N TRP A 346 11.12 -6.05 -17.66
CA TRP A 346 11.06 -5.49 -16.32
C TRP A 346 11.63 -4.08 -16.27
N SER A 347 12.71 -3.79 -17.02
CA SER A 347 13.26 -2.43 -17.16
C SER A 347 12.20 -1.48 -17.72
N GLU A 348 11.52 -1.87 -18.79
CA GLU A 348 10.51 -1.02 -19.45
C GLU A 348 9.26 -0.82 -18.58
N ILE A 349 8.86 -1.85 -17.82
CA ILE A 349 7.81 -1.73 -16.81
C ILE A 349 8.22 -0.72 -15.73
N TRP A 350 9.47 -0.78 -15.28
CA TRP A 350 10.00 0.10 -14.25
C TRP A 350 10.05 1.55 -14.71
N ASP A 351 10.58 1.79 -15.92
CA ASP A 351 10.61 3.11 -16.54
C ASP A 351 9.19 3.70 -16.66
N PHE A 352 8.23 2.90 -17.12
CA PHE A 352 6.82 3.32 -17.20
C PHE A 352 6.25 3.73 -15.84
N TYR A 353 6.62 3.04 -14.77
CA TYR A 353 6.17 3.40 -13.42
C TYR A 353 6.89 4.65 -12.90
N GLU A 354 8.18 4.80 -13.15
CA GLU A 354 8.95 5.98 -12.75
C GLU A 354 8.49 7.25 -13.46
N GLU A 355 8.15 7.17 -14.75
CA GLU A 355 7.55 8.29 -15.50
C GLU A 355 6.24 8.77 -14.87
N ARG A 356 5.49 7.87 -14.25
CA ARG A 356 4.15 8.16 -13.72
C ARG A 356 4.14 8.56 -12.25
N PHE A 357 4.99 7.93 -11.44
CA PHE A 357 5.00 8.08 -9.99
C PHE A 357 6.22 8.84 -9.47
N GLY A 358 7.13 9.25 -10.35
CA GLY A 358 8.44 9.77 -9.99
C GLY A 358 9.42 8.63 -9.70
N LYS A 359 10.67 8.98 -9.38
CA LYS A 359 11.71 7.99 -9.10
C LYS A 359 11.30 7.10 -7.94
N LEU A 360 11.16 5.81 -8.21
CA LEU A 360 10.68 4.85 -7.22
C LEU A 360 11.68 4.73 -6.05
N SER A 361 12.97 4.91 -6.31
CA SER A 361 14.01 4.94 -5.27
C SER A 361 13.86 6.07 -4.25
N GLU A 362 13.16 7.14 -4.61
CA GLU A 362 12.92 8.32 -3.76
C GLU A 362 11.57 8.22 -3.02
N MET A 363 10.76 7.20 -3.35
CA MET A 363 9.49 6.95 -2.68
C MET A 363 9.68 6.28 -1.32
N GLY A 364 8.93 6.76 -0.32
CA GLY A 364 8.85 6.12 0.99
C GLY A 364 8.34 4.67 0.88
N HIS A 365 8.86 3.78 1.74
CA HIS A 365 8.57 2.34 1.67
C HIS A 365 7.07 2.00 1.70
N SER A 366 6.28 2.77 2.45
CA SER A 366 4.83 2.62 2.55
C SER A 366 4.08 2.90 1.24
N SER A 367 4.70 3.61 0.30
CA SER A 367 4.11 4.02 -0.97
C SER A 367 4.32 3.00 -2.09
N TYR A 368 5.22 2.02 -1.95
CA TYR A 368 5.42 0.98 -2.99
C TYR A 368 4.15 0.15 -3.25
N LYS A 369 3.25 0.03 -2.26
CA LYS A 369 1.94 -0.63 -2.44
C LYS A 369 1.05 0.05 -3.49
N LEU A 370 1.34 1.31 -3.82
CA LEU A 370 0.57 2.11 -4.78
C LEU A 370 0.96 1.81 -6.24
N ILE A 371 2.16 1.27 -6.47
CA ILE A 371 2.73 1.03 -7.79
C ILE A 371 2.18 -0.29 -8.35
N THR A 372 0.93 -0.23 -8.82
CA THR A 372 0.28 -1.35 -9.48
C THR A 372 -0.73 -0.85 -10.50
N ALA A 373 -0.87 -1.56 -11.61
CA ALA A 373 -1.88 -1.25 -12.61
C ALA A 373 -3.31 -1.27 -12.11
N ALA A 374 -3.60 -1.97 -11.02
CA ALA A 374 -4.91 -1.89 -10.39
C ALA A 374 -5.27 -0.45 -9.99
N ASN A 375 -4.28 0.30 -9.51
CA ASN A 375 -4.40 1.70 -9.13
C ASN A 375 -4.27 2.65 -10.34
N MET A 376 -3.95 2.12 -11.52
CA MET A 376 -3.88 2.87 -12.78
C MET A 376 -5.15 2.74 -13.63
N ARG A 377 -6.09 1.86 -13.27
CA ARG A 377 -7.32 1.63 -14.04
C ARG A 377 -8.34 2.74 -13.81
N GLY A 378 -8.33 3.75 -14.68
CA GLY A 378 -9.57 4.36 -15.16
C GLY A 378 -10.39 3.32 -15.94
N LYS A 379 -11.71 3.25 -15.74
CA LYS A 379 -12.58 2.23 -16.36
C LYS A 379 -12.54 2.31 -17.90
N ALA A 380 -11.94 1.32 -18.55
CA ALA A 380 -11.96 1.20 -20.02
C ALA A 380 -13.39 0.99 -20.56
N ARG A 381 -13.86 1.94 -21.39
CA ARG A 381 -15.13 1.91 -22.14
C ARG A 381 -15.22 0.73 -23.12
N LYS A 382 -16.37 0.07 -23.15
CA LYS A 382 -16.91 -0.59 -24.36
C LYS A 382 -17.67 0.48 -25.14
N GLY A 383 -17.09 0.99 -26.21
CA GLY A 383 -17.75 1.89 -27.15
C GLY A 383 -17.07 1.79 -28.51
N LYS A 384 -17.87 1.58 -29.56
CA LYS A 384 -17.44 1.33 -30.95
C LYS A 384 -16.47 2.40 -31.46
N CYS A 385 -15.50 1.95 -32.25
CA CYS A 385 -14.56 2.78 -32.99
C CYS A 385 -15.29 3.73 -33.95
N GLN A 386 -15.01 5.03 -33.83
CA GLN A 386 -14.77 5.88 -34.98
C GLN A 386 -13.46 6.62 -34.72
N ALA A 387 -12.58 6.56 -35.71
CA ALA A 387 -11.25 7.13 -35.69
C ALA A 387 -11.32 8.64 -35.93
N THR A 388 -10.67 9.40 -35.06
CA THR A 388 -10.00 10.66 -35.39
C THR A 388 -8.90 10.87 -34.37
N ASP A 389 -7.67 11.05 -34.85
CA ASP A 389 -6.48 11.37 -34.07
C ASP A 389 -6.67 12.68 -33.30
N ALA A 390 -6.60 12.59 -31.97
CA ALA A 390 -6.35 13.73 -31.10
C ALA A 390 -5.54 13.22 -29.89
N ILE A 391 -4.38 13.81 -29.69
CA ILE A 391 -3.51 13.61 -28.52
C ILE A 391 -4.35 13.93 -27.27
N ALA A 392 -4.64 12.91 -26.45
CA ALA A 392 -5.46 13.11 -25.25
C ALA A 392 -4.60 13.74 -24.15
N GLU A 393 -4.80 15.04 -23.94
CA GLU A 393 -4.36 15.79 -22.76
C GLU A 393 -4.68 15.05 -21.44
N PRO A 394 -3.81 15.14 -20.42
CA PRO A 394 -4.10 14.58 -19.10
C PRO A 394 -5.37 15.24 -18.55
N THR A 395 -6.43 14.45 -18.31
CA THR A 395 -7.72 15.00 -17.87
C THR A 395 -7.62 15.53 -16.45
N LYS A 396 -7.50 16.85 -16.31
CA LYS A 396 -7.57 17.61 -15.05
C LYS A 396 -8.87 17.28 -14.27
N LEU A 397 -8.79 17.14 -12.94
CA LEU A 397 -9.96 16.97 -12.06
C LEU A 397 -10.96 18.10 -12.32
N LYS A 398 -12.26 17.83 -12.31
CA LYS A 398 -13.29 18.87 -12.49
C LYS A 398 -14.23 18.89 -11.30
N LEU A 399 -14.34 20.02 -10.62
CA LEU A 399 -15.27 20.21 -9.52
C LEU A 399 -16.43 21.10 -9.97
N TYR A 400 -17.59 20.49 -10.16
CA TYR A 400 -18.84 21.24 -10.28
C TYR A 400 -19.22 21.76 -8.90
N SER A 401 -19.24 23.09 -8.78
CA SER A 401 -19.31 23.79 -7.52
C SER A 401 -20.21 25.02 -7.63
N TYR A 402 -20.60 25.54 -6.49
CA TYR A 402 -21.27 26.83 -6.38
C TYR A 402 -20.60 27.63 -5.27
N TRP A 403 -20.23 28.89 -5.53
CA TRP A 403 -19.43 29.71 -4.61
C TRP A 403 -19.93 29.67 -3.16
N ARG A 404 -21.25 29.76 -2.96
CA ARG A 404 -21.93 29.84 -1.66
C ARG A 404 -22.40 28.48 -1.10
N SER A 405 -22.07 27.36 -1.75
CA SER A 405 -22.45 26.02 -1.27
C SER A 405 -21.51 25.54 -0.17
N SER A 406 -22.05 25.31 1.03
CA SER A 406 -21.26 24.78 2.16
C SER A 406 -20.73 23.36 1.87
N CYS A 407 -21.53 22.52 1.21
CA CYS A 407 -21.08 21.18 0.79
C CYS A 407 -19.94 21.23 -0.23
N SER A 408 -19.98 22.20 -1.16
CA SER A 408 -18.89 22.36 -2.14
C SER A 408 -17.63 22.94 -1.50
N CYS A 409 -17.81 23.84 -0.53
CA CYS A 409 -16.70 24.41 0.24
C CYS A 409 -15.90 23.34 0.99
N ARG A 410 -16.56 22.34 1.61
CA ARG A 410 -15.89 21.18 2.24
C ARG A 410 -14.90 20.50 1.31
N VAL A 411 -15.32 20.26 0.07
CA VAL A 411 -14.51 19.59 -0.97
C VAL A 411 -13.35 20.49 -1.41
N ARG A 412 -13.59 21.79 -1.59
CA ARG A 412 -12.52 22.75 -1.90
C ARG A 412 -11.44 22.78 -0.82
N ILE A 413 -11.84 22.82 0.45
CA ILE A 413 -10.90 22.77 1.58
C ILE A 413 -10.06 21.50 1.49
N ALA A 414 -10.69 20.34 1.27
CA ALA A 414 -9.97 19.07 1.18
C ALA A 414 -8.99 19.01 0.00
N LEU A 415 -9.39 19.47 -1.19
CA LEU A 415 -8.52 19.54 -2.36
C LEU A 415 -7.33 20.47 -2.13
N ASN A 416 -7.58 21.63 -1.51
CA ASN A 416 -6.53 22.60 -1.16
C ASN A 416 -5.54 22.03 -0.13
N LEU A 417 -6.03 21.33 0.91
CA LEU A 417 -5.19 20.68 1.92
C LEU A 417 -4.33 19.55 1.32
N LYS A 418 -4.84 18.86 0.29
CA LYS A 418 -4.12 17.81 -0.43
C LYS A 418 -3.22 18.33 -1.56
N GLY A 419 -3.27 19.63 -1.87
CA GLY A 419 -2.51 20.22 -2.98
C GLY A 419 -2.94 19.70 -4.36
N LEU A 420 -4.19 19.26 -4.52
CA LEU A 420 -4.70 18.72 -5.78
C LEU A 420 -5.23 19.86 -6.66
N ASP A 421 -4.70 19.99 -7.88
CA ASP A 421 -5.19 20.94 -8.88
C ASP A 421 -6.49 20.42 -9.54
N TYR A 422 -7.45 21.31 -9.74
CA TYR A 422 -8.75 21.00 -10.32
C TYR A 422 -9.31 22.19 -11.10
N GLU A 423 -10.08 21.87 -12.15
CA GLU A 423 -10.92 22.81 -12.90
C GLU A 423 -12.19 23.10 -12.08
N TYR A 424 -12.43 24.36 -11.76
CA TYR A 424 -13.65 24.81 -11.11
C TYR A 424 -14.74 25.06 -12.16
N ILE A 425 -15.83 24.29 -12.11
CA ILE A 425 -16.99 24.47 -12.99
C ILE A 425 -18.14 25.05 -12.17
N ALA A 426 -18.50 26.30 -12.45
CA ALA A 426 -19.58 26.99 -11.76
C ALA A 426 -20.95 26.42 -12.17
N VAL A 427 -21.81 26.19 -11.17
CA VAL A 427 -23.22 25.82 -11.35
C VAL A 427 -24.07 26.78 -10.55
N ASN A 428 -24.79 27.66 -11.24
CA ASN A 428 -25.60 28.69 -10.60
C ASN A 428 -26.90 28.11 -10.04
N LEU A 429 -26.93 27.90 -8.72
CA LEU A 429 -28.08 27.30 -8.04
C LEU A 429 -29.33 28.20 -8.03
N LEU A 430 -29.15 29.52 -8.13
CA LEU A 430 -30.26 30.48 -8.17
C LEU A 430 -30.94 30.51 -9.55
N LYS A 431 -30.17 30.29 -10.61
CA LYS A 431 -30.70 30.14 -11.98
C LYS A 431 -31.25 28.74 -12.26
N GLY A 432 -31.05 27.78 -11.36
CA GLY A 432 -31.55 26.42 -11.50
C GLY A 432 -30.72 25.55 -12.45
N GLU A 433 -29.47 25.90 -12.75
CA GLU A 433 -28.61 25.17 -13.69
C GLU A 433 -28.37 23.70 -13.29
N GLN A 434 -28.44 23.41 -11.99
CA GLN A 434 -28.39 22.05 -11.43
C GLN A 434 -29.58 21.17 -11.83
N LYS A 435 -30.63 21.73 -12.44
CA LYS A 435 -31.79 21.01 -12.97
C LYS A 435 -31.69 20.75 -14.47
N SER A 436 -30.62 21.22 -15.13
CA SER A 436 -30.41 20.97 -16.55
C SER A 436 -30.28 19.47 -16.83
N PRO A 437 -30.76 18.97 -17.99
CA PRO A 437 -30.57 17.58 -18.39
C PRO A 437 -29.10 17.16 -18.40
N GLU A 438 -28.18 18.08 -18.69
CA GLU A 438 -26.74 17.87 -18.70
C GLU A 438 -26.21 17.62 -17.28
N PHE A 439 -26.59 18.46 -16.31
CA PHE A 439 -26.16 18.29 -14.92
C PHE A 439 -26.81 17.09 -14.23
N LEU A 440 -28.09 16.82 -14.52
CA LEU A 440 -28.81 15.68 -13.94
C LEU A 440 -28.24 14.32 -14.38
N LYS A 441 -27.54 14.25 -15.53
CA LYS A 441 -26.77 13.06 -15.91
C LYS A 441 -25.57 12.81 -14.99
N LEU A 442 -25.03 13.86 -14.36
CA LEU A 442 -23.92 13.79 -13.42
C LEU A 442 -24.40 13.48 -12.00
N ASN A 443 -25.45 14.18 -11.55
CA ASN A 443 -26.09 13.95 -10.26
C ASN A 443 -27.62 13.98 -10.42
N PRO A 444 -28.30 12.81 -10.36
CA PRO A 444 -29.75 12.73 -10.48
C PRO A 444 -30.53 13.52 -9.43
N LEU A 445 -29.92 13.82 -8.27
CA LEU A 445 -30.54 14.66 -7.24
C LEU A 445 -30.45 16.16 -7.56
N GLY A 446 -29.68 16.56 -8.58
CA GLY A 446 -29.49 17.96 -8.95
C GLY A 446 -28.83 18.78 -7.84
N LEU A 447 -27.82 18.22 -7.16
CA LEU A 447 -27.09 18.89 -6.08
C LEU A 447 -25.60 19.04 -6.42
N VAL A 448 -24.98 20.09 -5.88
CA VAL A 448 -23.52 20.28 -5.86
C VAL A 448 -22.99 19.98 -4.45
N PRO A 449 -21.75 19.50 -4.31
CA PRO A 449 -20.72 19.32 -5.33
C PRO A 449 -20.84 18.03 -6.15
N VAL A 450 -20.21 18.04 -7.33
CA VAL A 450 -19.88 16.84 -8.11
C VAL A 450 -18.41 16.92 -8.52
N LEU A 451 -17.63 15.90 -8.17
CA LEU A 451 -16.24 15.77 -8.59
C LEU A 451 -16.18 14.78 -9.76
N ILE A 452 -15.56 15.21 -10.86
CA ILE A 452 -15.21 14.36 -11.99
C ILE A 452 -13.70 14.12 -11.98
N ASP A 453 -13.33 12.85 -11.95
CA ASP A 453 -11.96 12.37 -12.09
C ASP A 453 -11.91 11.38 -13.27
N GLY A 454 -11.47 11.88 -14.43
CA GLY A 454 -11.54 11.15 -15.70
C GLY A 454 -12.98 10.75 -16.04
N ASP A 455 -13.26 9.44 -16.04
CA ASP A 455 -14.59 8.86 -16.28
C ASP A 455 -15.41 8.65 -14.98
N THR A 456 -14.84 8.94 -13.82
CA THR A 456 -15.52 8.76 -12.52
C THR A 456 -16.24 10.04 -12.15
N VAL A 457 -17.54 9.92 -11.88
CA VAL A 457 -18.35 11.02 -11.35
C VAL A 457 -18.75 10.64 -9.93
N VAL A 458 -18.31 11.44 -8.95
CA VAL A 458 -18.70 11.29 -7.55
C VAL A 458 -19.51 12.51 -7.15
N SER A 459 -20.76 12.30 -6.81
CA SER A 459 -21.65 13.29 -6.19
C SER A 459 -21.74 13.05 -4.70
N ASP A 460 -22.13 14.09 -3.94
CA ASP A 460 -22.20 14.13 -2.47
C ASP A 460 -20.85 14.48 -1.81
N SER A 461 -20.87 15.49 -0.92
CA SER A 461 -19.64 15.98 -0.29
C SER A 461 -18.97 14.93 0.59
N LEU A 462 -19.72 14.07 1.30
CA LEU A 462 -19.12 13.03 2.14
C LEU A 462 -18.46 11.96 1.27
N ALA A 463 -19.14 11.51 0.22
CA ALA A 463 -18.60 10.53 -0.71
C ALA A 463 -17.33 11.05 -1.41
N ILE A 464 -17.32 12.32 -1.83
CA ILE A 464 -16.15 12.97 -2.42
C ILE A 464 -15.00 13.06 -1.42
N LEU A 465 -15.26 13.46 -0.17
CA LEU A 465 -14.21 13.52 0.86
C LEU A 465 -13.61 12.13 1.15
N LEU A 466 -14.43 11.09 1.21
CA LEU A 466 -13.97 9.71 1.34
C LEU A 466 -13.13 9.25 0.14
N ALA A 467 -13.53 9.65 -1.08
CA ALA A 467 -12.80 9.34 -2.31
C ALA A 467 -11.44 10.04 -2.38
N ILE A 468 -11.37 11.34 -2.06
CA ILE A 468 -10.13 12.14 -2.03
C ILE A 468 -9.18 11.64 -0.93
N SER A 469 -9.72 11.06 0.13
CA SER A 469 -8.92 10.44 1.20
C SER A 469 -8.38 9.05 0.80
N GLY A 470 -8.55 8.62 -0.46
CA GLY A 470 -7.92 7.42 -1.04
C GLY A 470 -8.58 6.10 -0.66
N GLY A 471 -9.82 6.11 -0.16
CA GLY A 471 -10.42 4.91 0.42
C GLY A 471 -9.70 4.44 1.69
N GLU A 472 -8.81 5.25 2.27
CA GLU A 472 -8.23 5.06 3.59
C GLU A 472 -9.27 5.37 4.70
N VAL A 473 -10.44 4.72 4.61
CA VAL A 473 -11.01 4.12 5.82
C VAL A 473 -10.32 2.76 5.98
N SER A 474 -8.98 2.77 6.00
CA SER A 474 -8.28 1.77 6.77
C SER A 474 -8.73 2.03 8.19
N SER A 475 -9.15 0.99 8.89
CA SER A 475 -9.56 1.03 10.30
C SER A 475 -8.52 1.68 11.23
N THR A 476 -7.37 2.13 10.73
CA THR A 476 -6.36 2.93 11.42
C THR A 476 -6.83 4.32 11.92
N SER A 477 -8.01 4.84 11.53
CA SER A 477 -8.58 6.02 12.19
C SER A 477 -9.77 5.69 13.11
N VAL A 478 -10.29 4.45 13.08
CA VAL A 478 -11.22 3.94 14.10
C VAL A 478 -10.74 2.54 14.48
N VAL A 479 -9.91 2.46 15.55
CA VAL A 479 -9.35 1.24 16.19
C VAL A 479 -8.05 0.75 15.51
N THR A 480 -6.83 1.10 15.95
CA THR A 480 -6.09 0.69 17.18
C THR A 480 -4.70 1.40 17.21
N PRO A 481 -3.84 1.26 18.25
CA PRO A 481 -2.86 0.16 18.21
C PRO A 481 -2.64 -0.58 19.57
N GLY A 482 -1.88 -1.68 19.49
CA GLY A 482 -1.66 -2.78 20.46
C GLY A 482 -1.32 -2.36 21.90
N SER A 483 -1.33 -3.23 22.89
CA SER A 483 -1.17 -4.69 22.91
C SER A 483 -1.60 -5.20 24.30
N GLY A 484 -2.18 -6.40 24.37
CA GLY A 484 -2.33 -7.14 25.63
C GLY A 484 -3.77 -7.47 26.01
N ALA A 485 -3.99 -8.78 26.21
CA ALA A 485 -5.11 -9.41 26.90
C ALA A 485 -6.52 -9.36 26.27
N GLU A 486 -6.95 -10.57 25.91
CA GLU A 486 -8.32 -11.12 25.94
C GLU A 486 -9.38 -10.44 25.05
N GLY A 487 -10.17 -11.29 24.36
CA GLY A 487 -11.03 -10.87 23.25
C GLY A 487 -12.11 -9.87 23.63
N PRO A 488 -12.80 -9.22 22.67
CA PRO A 488 -13.89 -8.35 23.06
C PRO A 488 -15.15 -9.21 23.31
N GLU A 489 -15.70 -9.38 24.52
CA GLU A 489 -16.17 -8.35 25.45
C GLU A 489 -15.67 -6.93 25.16
N LEU A 490 -16.55 -6.11 24.55
CA LEU A 490 -16.36 -4.70 24.20
C LEU A 490 -15.10 -4.07 24.85
N PRO A 491 -14.08 -3.67 24.08
CA PRO A 491 -12.77 -3.34 24.65
C PRO A 491 -12.91 -2.16 25.62
N ALA A 492 -12.69 -2.46 26.90
CA ALA A 492 -12.58 -1.49 27.97
C ALA A 492 -11.22 -0.77 27.89
N SER A 493 -11.03 0.09 26.89
CA SER A 493 -10.25 1.33 27.00
C SER A 493 -10.18 2.00 25.64
N PHE A 494 -10.83 3.15 25.55
CA PHE A 494 -10.80 4.02 24.41
C PHE A 494 -9.47 4.81 24.37
N THR A 495 -8.53 4.44 23.50
CA THR A 495 -7.38 5.29 23.17
C THR A 495 -7.86 6.69 22.76
N LEU A 496 -7.15 7.75 23.17
CA LEU A 496 -7.53 9.13 22.90
C LEU A 496 -7.70 9.40 21.39
N VAL A 497 -6.83 8.86 20.55
CA VAL A 497 -6.89 8.99 19.07
C VAL A 497 -8.17 8.38 18.48
N ALA A 498 -8.55 7.16 18.89
CA ALA A 498 -9.80 6.55 18.42
C ALA A 498 -11.06 7.28 18.92
N LYS A 499 -11.01 7.91 20.11
CA LYS A 499 -12.08 8.82 20.57
C LYS A 499 -12.17 10.05 19.69
N ILE A 500 -11.04 10.73 19.47
CA ILE A 500 -10.93 11.93 18.65
C ILE A 500 -11.55 11.71 17.26
N VAL A 501 -11.20 10.63 16.58
CA VAL A 501 -11.73 10.36 15.23
C VAL A 501 -13.22 10.00 15.25
N ARG A 502 -13.67 9.20 16.23
CA ARG A 502 -15.11 8.89 16.37
C ARG A 502 -15.92 10.13 16.68
N ILE A 503 -15.45 10.97 17.60
CA ILE A 503 -16.09 12.24 17.97
C ILE A 503 -16.08 13.21 16.79
N GLY A 504 -14.98 13.28 16.04
CA GLY A 504 -14.89 14.07 14.81
C GLY A 504 -15.89 13.62 13.75
N GLY A 505 -16.08 12.31 13.60
CA GLY A 505 -17.14 11.75 12.74
C GLY A 505 -18.55 12.12 13.20
N VAL A 506 -18.83 12.05 14.50
CA VAL A 506 -20.12 12.48 15.07
C VAL A 506 -20.35 13.98 14.84
N ALA A 507 -19.34 14.82 15.07
CA ALA A 507 -19.42 16.25 14.84
C ALA A 507 -19.71 16.59 13.37
N ALA A 508 -18.99 15.96 12.44
CA ALA A 508 -19.26 16.09 11.01
C ALA A 508 -20.70 15.65 10.65
N ASN A 509 -21.18 14.56 11.25
CA ASN A 509 -22.53 14.06 11.02
C ASN A 509 -23.62 14.99 11.59
N ILE A 510 -23.41 15.65 12.73
CA ILE A 510 -24.33 16.66 13.26
C ILE A 510 -24.51 17.78 12.22
N VAL A 511 -23.41 18.28 11.66
CA VAL A 511 -23.48 19.30 10.60
C VAL A 511 -24.16 18.74 9.34
N PHE A 512 -23.81 17.51 8.93
CA PHE A 512 -24.30 16.87 7.71
C PHE A 512 -25.81 16.57 7.73
N ALA A 513 -26.31 15.96 8.81
CA ALA A 513 -27.67 15.44 8.88
C ALA A 513 -28.62 16.32 9.71
N SER A 514 -28.11 16.99 10.75
CA SER A 514 -28.95 17.72 11.72
C SER A 514 -29.00 19.22 11.48
N ILE A 515 -28.08 19.79 10.69
CA ILE A 515 -28.06 21.23 10.39
C ILE A 515 -28.25 21.49 8.90
N GLN A 516 -27.34 20.97 8.06
CA GLN A 516 -27.25 21.35 6.65
C GLN A 516 -28.55 21.16 5.84
N PRO A 517 -29.33 20.07 6.02
CA PRO A 517 -30.54 19.86 5.24
C PRO A 517 -31.59 20.94 5.52
N TYR A 518 -31.73 21.38 6.78
CA TYR A 518 -32.74 22.35 7.21
C TYR A 518 -32.48 23.79 6.72
N GLN A 519 -31.25 24.09 6.30
CA GLN A 519 -30.84 25.37 5.70
C GLN A 519 -30.63 25.29 4.18
N ASN A 520 -30.93 24.14 3.55
CA ASN A 520 -30.76 23.96 2.11
C ASN A 520 -31.87 24.71 1.33
N ILE A 521 -31.51 25.23 0.14
CA ILE A 521 -32.36 26.10 -0.69
C ILE A 521 -33.78 25.55 -0.90
N PRO A 522 -33.99 24.26 -1.24
CA PRO A 522 -35.34 23.75 -1.46
C PRO A 522 -36.21 23.79 -0.20
N ILE A 523 -35.64 23.49 0.96
CA ILE A 523 -36.36 23.45 2.24
C ILE A 523 -36.67 24.88 2.70
N ILE A 524 -35.67 25.76 2.72
CA ILE A 524 -35.91 27.15 3.15
C ILE A 524 -36.79 27.91 2.17
N GLY A 525 -36.76 27.57 0.87
CA GLY A 525 -37.68 28.10 -0.13
C GLY A 525 -39.11 27.69 0.18
N TYR A 526 -39.34 26.42 0.46
CA TYR A 526 -40.66 25.93 0.86
C TYR A 526 -41.18 26.59 2.15
N VAL A 527 -40.32 26.71 3.18
CA VAL A 527 -40.69 27.37 4.44
C VAL A 527 -41.02 28.85 4.18
N LYS A 528 -40.20 29.55 3.40
CA LYS A 528 -40.44 30.95 3.02
C LYS A 528 -41.77 31.12 2.28
N ASP A 529 -42.07 30.24 1.34
CA ASP A 529 -43.28 30.33 0.51
C ASP A 529 -44.56 30.02 1.31
N LYS A 530 -44.45 29.19 2.36
CA LYS A 530 -45.60 28.77 3.18
C LYS A 530 -45.81 29.61 4.43
N LEU A 531 -44.74 30.04 5.08
CA LEU A 531 -44.75 30.65 6.41
C LEU A 531 -44.17 32.09 6.43
N GLY A 532 -43.52 32.52 5.34
CA GLY A 532 -42.93 33.86 5.24
C GLY A 532 -41.43 33.91 5.53
N ALA A 533 -40.82 35.08 5.27
CA ALA A 533 -39.37 35.26 5.37
C ALA A 533 -38.86 35.23 6.82
N ASP A 534 -39.60 35.79 7.76
CA ASP A 534 -39.21 35.83 9.18
C ASP A 534 -39.26 34.45 9.83
N GLU A 535 -40.26 33.65 9.49
CA GLU A 535 -40.37 32.24 9.90
C GLU A 535 -39.28 31.38 9.25
N MET A 536 -38.93 31.63 7.99
CA MET A 536 -37.79 30.98 7.34
C MET A 536 -36.47 31.27 8.07
N LEU A 537 -36.22 32.53 8.43
CA LEU A 537 -35.02 32.89 9.17
C LEU A 537 -35.01 32.23 10.56
N SER A 538 -36.13 32.29 11.28
CA SER A 538 -36.30 31.68 12.60
C SER A 538 -36.09 30.17 12.57
N TRP A 539 -36.64 29.49 11.55
CA TRP A 539 -36.44 28.06 11.30
C TRP A 539 -34.95 27.72 11.13
N VAL A 540 -34.25 28.44 10.25
CA VAL A 540 -32.85 28.17 9.97
C VAL A 540 -31.99 28.43 11.21
N GLN A 541 -32.20 29.56 11.88
CA GLN A 541 -31.47 29.91 13.10
C GLN A 541 -31.71 28.88 14.19
N HIS A 542 -32.95 28.40 14.37
CA HIS A 542 -33.26 27.36 15.34
C HIS A 542 -32.43 26.09 15.12
N HIS A 543 -32.42 25.55 13.89
CA HIS A 543 -31.68 24.33 13.59
C HIS A 543 -30.16 24.51 13.69
N ILE A 544 -29.63 25.67 13.28
CA ILE A 544 -28.21 25.99 13.44
C ILE A 544 -27.84 26.07 14.92
N LYS A 545 -28.56 26.88 15.71
CA LYS A 545 -28.29 27.06 17.15
C LYS A 545 -28.42 25.74 17.92
N HIS A 546 -29.41 24.92 17.60
CA HIS A 546 -29.58 23.61 18.21
C HIS A 546 -28.38 22.69 17.94
N GLY A 547 -27.93 22.63 16.68
CA GLY A 547 -26.76 21.84 16.31
C GLY A 547 -25.45 22.40 16.90
N PHE A 548 -25.29 23.72 16.94
CA PHE A 548 -24.12 24.39 17.53
C PHE A 548 -24.04 24.14 19.04
N ALA A 549 -25.16 24.25 19.76
CA ALA A 549 -25.21 23.92 21.18
C ALA A 549 -24.82 22.45 21.46
N ALA A 550 -25.19 21.52 20.57
CA ALA A 550 -24.75 20.12 20.67
C ALA A 550 -23.24 19.96 20.38
N LEU A 551 -22.71 20.68 19.39
CA LEU A 551 -21.30 20.64 19.01
C LEU A 551 -20.39 21.25 20.09
N GLU A 552 -20.78 22.38 20.70
CA GLU A 552 -20.09 22.97 21.86
C GLU A 552 -19.91 21.93 22.97
N LYS A 553 -21.00 21.26 23.36
CA LYS A 553 -20.97 20.22 24.41
C LYS A 553 -20.16 18.99 24.01
N LEU A 554 -20.23 18.59 22.74
CA LEU A 554 -19.56 17.39 22.24
C LEU A 554 -18.04 17.58 22.17
N LEU A 555 -17.58 18.77 21.75
CA LEU A 555 -16.18 19.04 21.43
C LEU A 555 -15.38 19.63 22.60
N ASP A 556 -16.04 20.16 23.64
CA ASP A 556 -15.43 20.79 24.82
C ASP A 556 -14.19 20.05 25.37
N LYS A 557 -14.28 18.71 25.49
CA LYS A 557 -13.20 17.88 26.06
C LYS A 557 -12.15 17.39 25.07
N PHE A 558 -12.32 17.67 23.78
CA PHE A 558 -11.47 17.16 22.70
C PHE A 558 -10.83 18.25 21.85
N ALA A 559 -11.32 19.48 22.00
CA ALA A 559 -10.85 20.64 21.27
C ALA A 559 -9.39 20.96 21.59
N GLY A 560 -8.60 21.21 20.55
CA GLY A 560 -7.26 21.79 20.66
C GLY A 560 -7.24 23.14 19.96
N LYS A 561 -6.27 23.32 19.06
CA LYS A 561 -6.26 24.39 18.05
C LYS A 561 -7.46 24.30 17.10
N TYR A 562 -7.89 23.08 16.79
CA TYR A 562 -9.00 22.72 15.90
C TYR A 562 -10.01 21.81 16.63
N ALA A 563 -11.05 21.35 15.92
CA ALA A 563 -12.21 20.70 16.52
C ALA A 563 -11.89 19.46 17.35
N THR A 564 -10.88 18.69 16.96
CA THR A 564 -10.49 17.45 17.62
C THR A 564 -8.96 17.37 17.79
N GLY A 565 -8.37 18.36 18.44
CA GLY A 565 -6.93 18.45 18.70
C GLY A 565 -6.24 19.55 17.90
N ASP A 566 -4.93 19.41 17.68
CA ASP A 566 -4.10 20.45 17.04
C ASP A 566 -3.90 20.26 15.54
N GLU A 567 -4.48 19.20 14.97
CA GLU A 567 -4.50 18.92 13.53
C GLU A 567 -5.91 19.04 12.95
N VAL A 568 -5.99 19.32 11.65
CA VAL A 568 -7.25 19.45 10.91
C VAL A 568 -7.76 18.07 10.51
N PHE A 569 -8.98 17.73 10.95
CA PHE A 569 -9.65 16.48 10.60
C PHE A 569 -11.04 16.72 9.99
N LEU A 570 -11.78 15.63 9.76
CA LEU A 570 -13.08 15.64 9.09
C LEU A 570 -14.06 16.66 9.68
N ALA A 571 -14.12 16.81 11.01
CA ALA A 571 -15.01 17.76 11.67
C ALA A 571 -14.77 19.21 11.20
N ASP A 572 -13.52 19.60 11.06
CA ASP A 572 -13.12 20.95 10.68
C ASP A 572 -13.57 21.34 9.27
N LEU A 573 -13.49 20.39 8.34
CA LEU A 573 -13.97 20.58 6.98
C LEU A 573 -15.47 20.89 6.96
N TYR A 574 -16.25 20.31 7.88
CA TYR A 574 -17.68 20.55 8.01
C TYR A 574 -18.01 21.83 8.77
N LEU A 575 -17.28 22.11 9.86
CA LEU A 575 -17.51 23.26 10.74
C LEU A 575 -17.19 24.58 10.06
N ALA A 576 -16.05 24.70 9.37
CA ALA A 576 -15.64 25.96 8.76
C ALA A 576 -16.71 26.59 7.84
N PRO A 577 -17.22 25.90 6.80
CA PRO A 577 -18.27 26.48 5.96
C PRO A 577 -19.63 26.59 6.65
N GLN A 578 -19.89 25.83 7.71
CA GLN A 578 -21.12 25.93 8.47
C GLN A 578 -21.14 27.20 9.33
N ILE A 579 -20.03 27.51 10.00
CA ILE A 579 -19.89 28.71 10.85
C ILE A 579 -19.90 29.97 9.99
N ASP A 580 -19.15 29.98 8.88
CA ASP A 580 -19.16 31.11 7.94
C ASP A 580 -20.59 31.39 7.40
N GLY A 581 -21.31 30.33 7.03
CA GLY A 581 -22.70 30.43 6.59
C GLY A 581 -23.64 30.95 7.68
N ALA A 582 -23.49 30.48 8.92
CA ALA A 582 -24.30 30.90 10.06
C ALA A 582 -24.17 32.42 10.32
N VAL A 583 -22.94 32.94 10.29
CA VAL A 583 -22.65 34.37 10.52
C VAL A 583 -23.09 35.21 9.32
N ARG A 584 -22.56 34.93 8.13
CA ARG A 584 -22.71 35.82 6.97
C ARG A 584 -24.07 35.74 6.30
N ARG A 585 -24.80 34.63 6.46
CA ARG A 585 -26.07 34.40 5.74
C ARG A 585 -27.30 34.45 6.62
N PHE A 586 -27.16 34.01 7.86
CA PHE A 586 -28.30 33.80 8.76
C PHE A 586 -28.16 34.59 10.06
N SER A 587 -27.16 35.46 10.18
CA SER A 587 -26.96 36.38 11.29
C SER A 587 -27.04 35.70 12.66
N VAL A 588 -26.49 34.48 12.77
CA VAL A 588 -26.41 33.76 14.05
C VAL A 588 -25.35 34.43 14.92
N ASP A 589 -25.74 34.80 16.14
CA ASP A 589 -24.80 35.32 17.13
C ASP A 589 -23.86 34.21 17.61
N MET A 590 -22.58 34.37 17.33
CA MET A 590 -21.56 33.39 17.67
C MET A 590 -21.02 33.58 19.11
N ASN A 591 -21.40 34.65 19.82
CA ASN A 591 -21.08 34.81 21.24
C ASN A 591 -21.71 33.71 22.10
N GLU A 592 -22.82 33.12 21.63
CA GLU A 592 -23.46 31.94 22.24
C GLU A 592 -22.61 30.66 22.12
N PHE A 593 -21.61 30.65 21.22
CA PHE A 593 -20.82 29.47 20.84
C PHE A 593 -19.31 29.79 20.83
N PRO A 594 -18.68 29.96 22.02
CA PRO A 594 -17.30 30.42 22.13
C PRO A 594 -16.28 29.43 21.56
N LEU A 595 -16.52 28.12 21.67
CA LEU A 595 -15.60 27.12 21.14
C LEU A 595 -15.61 27.11 19.61
N LEU A 596 -16.80 27.15 19.00
CA LEU A 596 -16.93 27.24 17.55
C LEU A 596 -16.39 28.57 17.03
N SER A 597 -16.54 29.67 17.77
CA SER A 597 -15.91 30.96 17.46
C SER A 597 -14.39 30.87 17.44
N LYS A 598 -13.78 30.21 18.42
CA LYS A 598 -12.33 29.95 18.46
C LYS A 598 -11.88 29.19 17.21
N PHE A 599 -12.59 28.13 16.83
CA PHE A 599 -12.25 27.36 15.63
C PHE A 599 -12.36 28.20 14.35
N ASN A 600 -13.38 29.04 14.25
CA ASN A 600 -13.55 29.93 13.10
C ASN A 600 -12.34 30.86 12.91
N GLU A 601 -11.83 31.45 13.99
CA GLU A 601 -10.61 32.27 13.92
C GLU A 601 -9.38 31.44 13.55
N ALA A 602 -9.25 30.21 14.06
CA ALA A 602 -8.17 29.31 13.69
C ALA A 602 -8.21 28.90 12.20
N TYR A 603 -9.40 28.62 11.65
CA TYR A 603 -9.58 28.29 10.24
C TYR A 603 -9.21 29.45 9.32
N LYS A 604 -9.51 30.70 9.71
CA LYS A 604 -9.13 31.90 8.95
C LYS A 604 -7.63 32.06 8.80
N GLN A 605 -6.80 31.45 9.65
CA GLN A 605 -5.34 31.51 9.52
C GLN A 605 -4.76 30.53 8.49
N LEU A 606 -5.56 29.57 7.99
CA LEU A 606 -5.08 28.53 7.08
C LEU A 606 -5.34 28.91 5.60
N PRO A 607 -4.30 28.97 4.73
CA PRO A 607 -4.48 29.29 3.31
C PRO A 607 -5.47 28.36 2.60
N ALA A 608 -5.45 27.06 2.92
CA ALA A 608 -6.35 26.08 2.32
C ALA A 608 -7.83 26.39 2.60
N PHE A 609 -8.14 26.91 3.78
CA PHE A 609 -9.50 27.31 4.17
C PHE A 609 -9.86 28.65 3.54
N GLN A 610 -8.97 29.66 3.63
CA GLN A 610 -9.17 30.97 3.02
C GLN A 610 -9.51 30.86 1.53
N ASN A 611 -8.74 30.06 0.78
CA ASN A 611 -8.91 29.90 -0.67
C ASN A 611 -10.18 29.12 -1.05
N ALA A 612 -10.78 28.40 -0.11
CA ALA A 612 -12.03 27.67 -0.31
C ALA A 612 -13.29 28.48 0.06
N MET A 613 -13.14 29.60 0.78
CA MET A 613 -14.27 30.39 1.26
C MET A 613 -15.06 31.07 0.13
N PRO A 614 -16.37 31.33 0.32
CA PRO A 614 -17.23 31.89 -0.72
C PRO A 614 -16.72 33.19 -1.35
N GLY A 615 -16.02 34.07 -0.62
CA GLY A 615 -15.54 35.35 -1.16
C GLY A 615 -14.46 35.25 -2.24
N LYS A 616 -13.75 34.12 -2.36
CA LYS A 616 -12.59 33.94 -3.24
C LYS A 616 -12.83 33.06 -4.48
N GLN A 617 -14.09 32.79 -4.82
CA GLN A 617 -14.45 31.84 -5.88
C GLN A 617 -14.66 32.55 -7.22
N LEU A 618 -14.48 31.83 -8.32
CA LEU A 618 -14.56 32.40 -9.67
C LEU A 618 -15.97 32.95 -9.98
N ASP A 619 -16.99 32.27 -9.47
CA ASP A 619 -18.42 32.61 -9.62
C ASP A 619 -18.97 33.47 -8.48
N THR A 620 -18.11 33.99 -7.59
CA THR A 620 -18.52 34.92 -6.54
C THR A 620 -18.98 36.24 -7.15
N PRO A 621 -20.23 36.68 -6.88
CA PRO A 621 -20.73 37.99 -7.31
C PRO A 621 -19.87 39.13 -6.75
N PRO A 622 -19.68 40.24 -7.48
CA PRO A 622 -18.81 41.35 -7.03
C PRO A 622 -19.12 41.84 -5.62
N GLU A 623 -20.40 41.87 -5.24
CA GLU A 623 -20.89 42.37 -3.96
C GLU A 623 -20.62 41.43 -2.78
N ALA A 624 -20.18 40.20 -3.07
CA ALA A 624 -19.88 39.16 -2.09
C ALA A 624 -18.40 38.72 -2.11
N ARG A 625 -17.54 39.43 -2.85
CA ARG A 625 -16.09 39.19 -2.85
C ARG A 625 -15.45 39.81 -1.60
N ASP A 626 -14.48 39.09 -1.03
CA ASP A 626 -13.68 39.55 0.11
C ASP A 626 -12.61 40.56 -0.31
#